data_AF-A0A536LAR1-F1
#
_entry.id   AF-A0A536LAR1-F1
#
_cell.length_a   1.000
_cell.length_b   1.000
_cell.length_c   1.000
_cell.angle_alpha   90.00
_cell.angle_beta   90.00
_cell.angle_gamma   90.00
#
_symmetry.space_group_name_H-M   'P 1'
#
loop_
_entity.id
_entity.type
_entity.pdbx_description
1 polymer ?
#
loop_
_entity_poly.entity_id
_entity_poly.type
_entity_poly.pdbx_seq_one_letter_code
_entity_poly.pdbx_strand_id
1 'polypeptide(L)'
;WAVTRPSRLVLTGFSGAGKTAVASIVAGTLGWEIADTDDMVQRAAGKSILEIFHEGGEELFRDLEAEAIRTGCSGERVVVSTGGGAVLRAENRSAMADGGFVVCLEARPETILRRLSSGGRALDRPLLATGDPLSRIRALKEARQHLYALCDWTVNTDALTPKQVAGEVVRAYDEVAESVSADPDRLAALTDPEAEAPPGTLHIIPDRAASMVRTAGGEYPVFVGWGTLADIGNRIREAGLVRQLYVISDEAVFHHHGDQVEDALRAAELPFDSYTVPPGEASKSLGTASEIYDWLIERRAERGHAIVALGGGMVTDLAGYVAATFARGMPLVHLPTSLLGMVDAAIGGKVAVNHPRAKNMIGAFYQPRFVLADVATLRTLRPREYFSGWAEVIKHAMIADGELLPILEENAGEILKLEPEATADAIRKSIAIKARVVSADEREESGERTTLNYGHTLAHAIESATGYGRFLHGEAVAIGMMAAARMSERLGLLASADVERQRRLLEAYRLPVEAEGVDRARIDSAMALDKKVSEKAIRWVLLEGLGRPVIRDDVPPEVVDAALREVLV
;
A
#
# COMPACT_ATOMS: atom_id res chain seq x y z
N TRP A 1 16.43 4.44 38.05
CA TRP A 1 17.39 5.04 37.10
C TRP A 1 16.56 5.79 36.09
N ALA A 2 16.62 7.12 36.09
CA ALA A 2 15.86 7.90 35.11
C ALA A 2 16.46 7.59 33.74
N VAL A 3 15.70 6.99 32.84
CA VAL A 3 16.12 6.81 31.46
C VAL A 3 16.20 8.22 30.87
N THR A 4 17.42 8.69 30.62
CA THR A 4 17.63 10.02 30.05
C THR A 4 17.51 9.91 28.54
N ARG A 5 16.59 10.70 27.97
CA ARG A 5 16.45 10.87 26.53
C ARG A 5 17.81 11.21 25.89
N PRO A 6 18.16 10.61 24.74
CA PRO A 6 19.48 10.82 24.14
C PRO A 6 19.72 12.29 23.85
N SER A 7 20.91 12.79 24.18
CA SER A 7 21.29 14.20 24.06
C SER A 7 21.80 14.57 22.67
N ARG A 8 21.82 13.61 21.74
CA ARG A 8 22.24 13.79 20.34
C ARG A 8 21.21 13.21 19.38
N LEU A 9 21.11 13.81 18.20
CA LEU A 9 20.32 13.30 17.09
C LEU A 9 21.23 13.17 15.88
N VAL A 10 21.34 11.96 15.32
CA VAL A 10 22.25 11.67 14.21
C VAL A 10 21.43 11.33 12.98
N LEU A 11 21.63 12.08 11.89
CA LEU A 11 21.03 11.83 10.59
C LEU A 11 22.00 11.08 9.69
N THR A 12 21.62 9.86 9.30
CA THR A 12 22.33 9.01 8.35
C THR A 12 21.48 8.70 7.12
N GLY A 13 21.99 7.92 6.17
CA GLY A 13 21.31 7.56 4.93
C GLY A 13 22.13 7.85 3.66
N PHE A 14 21.63 7.40 2.52
CA PHE A 14 22.36 7.52 1.26
C PHE A 14 22.66 8.98 0.86
N SER A 15 23.75 9.17 0.12
CA SER A 15 24.15 10.50 -0.31
C SER A 15 23.14 11.09 -1.30
N GLY A 16 22.52 12.22 -0.97
CA GLY A 16 21.37 12.78 -1.71
C GLY A 16 20.00 12.58 -1.04
N ALA A 17 19.95 11.92 0.11
CA ALA A 17 18.72 11.77 0.91
C ALA A 17 18.23 13.07 1.59
N GLY A 18 19.05 14.13 1.63
CA GLY A 18 18.67 15.45 2.18
C GLY A 18 19.17 15.75 3.60
N LYS A 19 20.07 14.93 4.15
CA LYS A 19 20.59 15.00 5.54
C LYS A 19 21.02 16.40 5.99
N THR A 20 21.94 17.05 5.28
CA THR A 20 22.44 18.40 5.65
C THR A 20 21.31 19.43 5.75
N ALA A 21 20.37 19.43 4.79
CA ALA A 21 19.23 20.35 4.80
C ALA A 21 18.26 20.07 5.95
N VAL A 22 17.96 18.80 6.22
CA VAL A 22 17.09 18.38 7.32
C VAL A 22 17.75 18.65 8.67
N ALA A 23 19.03 18.36 8.82
CA ALA A 23 19.80 18.61 10.05
C ALA A 23 19.72 20.07 10.49
N SER A 24 19.85 21.02 9.54
CA SER A 24 19.74 22.46 9.83
C SER A 24 18.35 22.83 10.35
N ILE A 25 17.29 22.27 9.79
CA ILE A 25 15.91 22.55 10.21
C ILE A 25 15.63 21.91 11.58
N VAL A 26 16.06 20.67 11.80
CA VAL A 26 15.90 19.95 13.07
C VAL A 26 16.66 20.68 14.19
N ALA A 27 17.92 21.05 13.95
CA ALA A 27 18.74 21.80 14.90
C ALA A 27 18.08 23.15 15.27
N GLY A 28 17.59 23.89 14.27
CA GLY A 28 16.85 25.13 14.51
C GLY A 28 15.55 24.93 15.29
N THR A 29 14.86 23.81 15.07
CA THR A 29 13.60 23.48 15.78
C THR A 29 13.86 23.09 17.23
N LEU A 30 14.92 22.34 17.50
CA LEU A 30 15.30 21.88 18.85
C LEU A 30 16.13 22.91 19.63
N GLY A 31 16.66 23.94 18.96
CA GLY A 31 17.61 24.90 19.54
C GLY A 31 18.98 24.27 19.82
N TRP A 32 19.41 23.34 18.98
CA TRP A 32 20.64 22.53 19.13
C TRP A 32 21.72 22.98 18.16
N GLU A 33 22.97 22.62 18.43
CA GLU A 33 24.08 22.85 17.50
C GLU A 33 24.01 21.88 16.31
N ILE A 34 24.70 22.22 15.22
CA ILE A 34 24.80 21.37 14.03
C ILE A 34 26.26 20.97 13.79
N ALA A 35 26.48 19.68 13.53
CA ALA A 35 27.75 19.14 13.08
C ALA A 35 27.54 18.39 11.76
N ASP A 36 28.04 18.91 10.64
CA ASP A 36 28.08 18.18 9.37
C ASP A 36 29.46 17.55 9.19
N THR A 37 29.52 16.21 9.17
CA THR A 37 30.80 15.48 9.15
C THR A 37 31.53 15.67 7.83
N ASP A 38 30.83 15.83 6.70
CA ASP A 38 31.47 16.07 5.39
C ASP A 38 32.18 17.44 5.40
N ASP A 39 31.57 18.45 6.04
CA ASP A 39 32.20 19.77 6.23
C ASP A 39 33.36 19.73 7.23
N MET A 40 33.29 18.87 8.25
CA MET A 40 34.38 18.68 9.21
C MET A 40 35.61 18.02 8.56
N VAL A 41 35.40 16.99 7.73
CA VAL A 41 36.47 16.32 6.98
C VAL A 41 37.19 17.33 6.07
N GLN A 42 36.44 18.11 5.28
CA GLN A 42 37.02 19.08 4.37
C GLN A 42 37.80 20.18 5.10
N ARG A 43 37.28 20.67 6.24
CA ARG A 43 37.98 21.65 7.08
C ARG A 43 39.26 21.10 7.68
N ALA A 44 39.25 19.85 8.15
CA ALA A 44 40.43 19.22 8.74
C ALA A 44 41.52 18.93 7.69
N ALA A 45 41.13 18.50 6.49
CA ALA A 45 42.05 18.19 5.40
C ALA A 45 42.52 19.44 4.62
N GLY A 46 41.79 20.55 4.72
CA GLY A 46 42.01 21.75 3.89
C GLY A 46 41.77 21.50 2.39
N LYS A 47 41.01 20.45 2.06
CA LYS A 47 40.78 19.94 0.69
C LYS A 47 39.33 19.52 0.52
N SER A 48 38.83 19.55 -0.71
CA SER A 48 37.54 18.98 -1.06
C SER A 48 37.55 17.46 -0.94
N ILE A 49 36.38 16.85 -0.76
CA ILE A 49 36.25 15.38 -0.73
C ILE A 49 36.82 14.75 -2.02
N LEU A 50 36.58 15.37 -3.17
CA LEU A 50 37.08 14.88 -4.45
C LEU A 50 38.61 14.83 -4.49
N GLU A 51 39.29 15.87 -4.00
CA GLU A 51 40.76 15.92 -3.92
C GLU A 51 41.32 14.87 -2.95
N ILE A 52 40.66 14.66 -1.81
CA ILE A 52 41.06 13.61 -0.85
C ILE A 52 41.00 12.23 -1.51
N PHE A 53 39.92 11.93 -2.23
CA PHE A 53 39.79 10.67 -2.96
C PHE A 53 40.85 10.51 -4.05
N HIS A 54 41.19 11.59 -4.77
CA HIS A 54 42.17 11.55 -5.85
C HIS A 54 43.61 11.36 -5.33
N GLU A 55 43.98 12.03 -4.24
CA GLU A 55 45.36 12.02 -3.73
C GLU A 55 45.64 10.89 -2.74
N GLY A 56 44.66 10.52 -1.92
CA GLY A 56 44.82 9.56 -0.82
C GLY A 56 43.93 8.33 -0.90
N GLY A 57 43.06 8.24 -1.91
CA GLY A 57 42.15 7.12 -2.09
C GLY A 57 40.98 7.10 -1.10
N GLU A 58 40.12 6.08 -1.24
CA GLU A 58 38.93 5.93 -0.41
C GLU A 58 39.26 5.61 1.06
N GLU A 59 40.29 4.81 1.31
CA GLU A 59 40.64 4.37 2.67
C GLU A 59 41.03 5.54 3.58
N LEU A 60 41.87 6.46 3.07
CA LEU A 60 42.21 7.70 3.79
C LEU A 60 40.96 8.55 4.08
N PHE A 61 40.06 8.68 3.10
CA PHE A 61 38.80 9.40 3.31
C PHE A 61 37.98 8.75 4.43
N ARG A 62 37.90 7.42 4.48
CA ARG A 62 37.17 6.71 5.54
C ARG A 62 37.79 6.90 6.91
N ASP A 63 39.11 7.03 7.01
CA ASP A 63 39.79 7.35 8.28
C ASP A 63 39.45 8.75 8.77
N LEU A 64 39.45 9.74 7.87
CA LEU A 64 39.03 11.10 8.18
C LEU A 64 37.54 11.18 8.53
N GLU A 65 36.68 10.44 7.82
CA GLU A 65 35.24 10.35 8.10
C GLU A 65 34.99 9.78 9.51
N ALA A 66 35.73 8.74 9.91
CA ALA A 66 35.62 8.16 11.25
C ALA A 66 36.04 9.15 12.36
N GLU A 67 37.09 9.93 12.15
CA GLU A 67 37.51 10.97 13.10
C GLU A 67 36.49 12.12 13.20
N ALA A 68 35.93 12.54 12.06
CA ALA A 68 34.89 13.55 12.03
C ALA A 68 33.61 13.10 12.75
N ILE A 69 33.21 11.84 12.59
CA ILE A 69 32.07 11.24 13.30
C ILE A 69 32.33 11.20 14.81
N ARG A 70 33.51 10.72 15.25
CA ARG A 70 33.89 10.72 16.67
C ARG A 70 33.82 12.13 17.27
N THR A 71 34.38 13.11 16.57
CA THR A 71 34.37 14.50 17.01
C THR A 71 32.95 15.06 17.05
N GLY A 72 32.17 14.87 15.98
CA GLY A 72 30.81 15.38 15.85
C GLY A 72 29.84 14.78 16.86
N CYS A 73 30.05 13.52 17.25
CA CYS A 73 29.24 12.82 18.24
C CYS A 73 29.75 12.99 19.68
N SER A 74 30.80 13.80 19.93
CA SER A 74 31.35 13.99 21.28
C SER A 74 30.56 14.96 22.15
N GLY A 75 29.78 15.88 21.54
CA GLY A 75 29.02 16.90 22.24
C GLY A 75 27.63 16.46 22.73
N GLU A 76 26.94 17.36 23.42
CA GLU A 76 25.52 17.24 23.77
C GLU A 76 24.72 18.33 23.07
N ARG A 77 23.41 18.12 22.89
CA ARG A 77 22.49 19.01 22.17
C ARG A 77 23.01 19.37 20.79
N VAL A 78 23.38 18.34 20.04
CA VAL A 78 23.90 18.46 18.67
C VAL A 78 23.10 17.57 17.73
N VAL A 79 22.80 18.10 16.54
CA VAL A 79 22.28 17.37 15.40
C VAL A 79 23.45 17.09 14.45
N VAL A 80 23.80 15.82 14.29
CA VAL A 80 24.92 15.38 13.47
C VAL A 80 24.40 14.93 12.11
N SER A 81 24.86 15.55 11.02
CA SER A 81 24.62 15.09 9.64
C SER A 81 25.83 14.31 9.16
N THR A 82 25.66 13.04 8.79
CA THR A 82 26.79 12.19 8.42
C THR A 82 26.99 12.06 6.92
N GLY A 83 28.19 11.64 6.51
CA GLY A 83 28.46 11.18 5.14
C GLY A 83 27.69 9.92 4.78
N GLY A 84 27.49 9.68 3.48
CA GLY A 84 26.78 8.49 2.97
C GLY A 84 27.56 7.18 3.05
N GLY A 85 28.78 7.18 3.59
CA GLY A 85 29.53 5.96 3.90
C GLY A 85 29.75 5.76 5.39
N ALA A 86 29.24 6.66 6.24
CA ALA A 86 29.41 6.62 7.68
C ALA A 86 29.06 5.26 8.30
N VAL A 87 27.99 4.62 7.81
CA VAL A 87 27.48 3.33 8.32
C VAL A 87 28.36 2.12 8.00
N LEU A 88 29.36 2.24 7.11
CA LEU A 88 30.16 1.10 6.64
C LEU A 88 31.06 0.53 7.74
N ARG A 89 31.59 1.38 8.63
CA ARG A 89 32.48 0.98 9.71
C ARG A 89 31.71 0.78 11.01
N ALA A 90 31.97 -0.30 11.73
CA ALA A 90 31.28 -0.63 12.98
C ALA A 90 31.54 0.41 14.07
N GLU A 91 32.75 0.99 14.10
CA GLU A 91 33.16 2.00 15.06
C GLU A 91 32.34 3.29 14.89
N ASN A 92 31.99 3.63 13.65
CA ASN A 92 31.13 4.79 13.35
C ASN A 92 29.71 4.54 13.83
N ARG A 93 29.15 3.34 13.57
CA ARG A 93 27.81 2.97 14.07
C ARG A 93 27.75 3.06 15.60
N SER A 94 28.80 2.58 16.26
CA SER A 94 28.93 2.67 17.73
C SER A 94 28.97 4.12 18.21
N ALA A 95 29.79 4.97 17.60
CA ALA A 95 29.88 6.39 17.95
C ALA A 95 28.55 7.16 17.71
N MET A 96 27.79 6.80 16.68
CA MET A 96 26.48 7.40 16.39
C MET A 96 25.41 6.94 17.40
N ALA A 97 25.42 5.66 17.77
CA ALA A 97 24.41 5.05 18.63
C ALA A 97 24.65 5.35 20.11
N ASP A 98 25.90 5.44 20.57
CA ASP A 98 26.23 5.74 21.96
C ASP A 98 25.74 7.15 22.35
N GLY A 99 24.73 7.23 23.22
CA GLY A 99 24.09 8.47 23.66
C GLY A 99 23.36 9.29 22.57
N GLY A 100 23.22 8.76 21.35
CA GLY A 100 22.55 9.42 20.23
C GLY A 100 21.32 8.67 19.74
N PHE A 101 20.35 9.40 19.18
CA PHE A 101 19.21 8.85 18.44
C PHE A 101 19.50 8.90 16.94
N VAL A 102 19.66 7.74 16.31
CA VAL A 102 20.11 7.56 14.93
C VAL A 102 18.91 7.42 14.01
N VAL A 103 18.74 8.37 13.09
CA VAL A 103 17.65 8.39 12.11
C VAL A 103 18.21 8.27 10.70
N CYS A 104 17.76 7.26 9.95
CA CYS A 104 18.09 7.11 8.54
C CYS A 104 17.10 7.90 7.67
N LEU A 105 17.61 8.76 6.80
CA LEU A 105 16.83 9.37 5.72
C LEU A 105 16.92 8.50 4.47
N GLU A 106 15.77 8.00 4.04
CA GLU A 106 15.64 7.03 2.96
C GLU A 106 15.03 7.70 1.72
N ALA A 107 15.50 7.34 0.52
CA ALA A 107 15.02 7.86 -0.75
C ALA A 107 15.25 6.84 -1.86
N ARG A 108 14.30 6.72 -2.79
CA ARG A 108 14.51 5.88 -3.98
C ARG A 108 15.72 6.37 -4.81
N PRO A 109 16.43 5.45 -5.49
CA PRO A 109 17.52 5.77 -6.40
C PRO A 109 17.21 6.91 -7.38
N GLU A 110 15.99 6.95 -7.92
CA GLU A 110 15.53 7.97 -8.87
C GLU A 110 15.40 9.35 -8.22
N THR A 111 14.90 9.40 -6.98
CA THR A 111 14.81 10.65 -6.21
C THR A 111 16.20 11.15 -5.84
N ILE A 112 17.10 10.24 -5.43
CA ILE A 112 18.50 10.56 -5.16
C ILE A 112 19.12 11.16 -6.42
N LEU A 113 19.04 10.47 -7.56
CA LEU A 113 19.59 10.95 -8.81
C LEU A 113 19.05 12.33 -9.17
N ARG A 114 17.72 12.51 -9.14
CA ARG A 114 17.07 13.80 -9.43
C ARG A 114 17.61 14.93 -8.56
N ARG A 115 17.73 14.70 -7.24
CA ARG A 115 18.24 15.70 -6.28
C ARG A 115 19.70 16.04 -6.56
N LEU A 116 20.52 15.03 -6.86
CA LEU A 116 21.92 15.21 -7.20
C LEU A 116 22.10 15.96 -8.53
N SER A 117 21.24 15.70 -9.52
CA SER A 117 21.24 16.40 -10.81
C SER A 117 20.77 17.85 -10.69
N SER A 118 19.78 18.15 -9.84
CA SER A 118 19.27 19.52 -9.64
C SER A 118 20.20 20.44 -8.85
N GLY A 119 21.14 19.87 -8.08
CA GLY A 119 22.00 20.62 -7.15
C GLY A 119 23.28 21.19 -7.76
N GLY A 120 23.52 21.05 -9.07
CA GLY A 120 24.69 21.61 -9.76
C GLY A 120 26.07 21.05 -9.37
N ARG A 121 26.15 20.19 -8.34
CA ARG A 121 27.39 19.59 -7.81
C ARG A 121 27.57 18.12 -8.21
N ALA A 122 27.17 17.74 -9.42
CA ALA A 122 27.38 16.38 -9.92
C ALA A 122 28.88 15.99 -10.00
N LEU A 123 29.78 17.00 -10.02
CA LEU A 123 31.23 16.84 -10.19
C LEU A 123 32.01 16.53 -8.90
N ASP A 124 31.43 16.67 -7.70
CA ASP A 124 32.14 16.48 -6.41
C ASP A 124 31.98 15.08 -5.79
N ARG A 125 31.40 14.11 -6.53
CA ARG A 125 31.03 12.79 -5.98
C ARG A 125 31.73 11.66 -6.72
N PRO A 126 32.99 11.32 -6.35
CA PRO A 126 33.84 10.40 -7.10
C PRO A 126 33.21 9.02 -7.34
N LEU A 127 32.38 8.52 -6.41
CA LEU A 127 31.72 7.21 -6.52
C LEU A 127 30.55 7.14 -7.52
N LEU A 128 30.09 8.29 -8.04
CA LEU A 128 28.96 8.42 -8.98
C LEU A 128 29.38 8.99 -10.35
N ALA A 129 30.68 9.27 -10.55
CA ALA A 129 31.24 9.77 -11.80
C ALA A 129 31.38 8.65 -12.86
N THR A 130 30.26 8.04 -13.25
CA THR A 130 30.17 6.92 -14.20
C THR A 130 29.20 7.23 -15.35
N GLY A 131 29.28 6.50 -16.46
CA GLY A 131 28.35 6.64 -17.60
C GLY A 131 26.88 6.32 -17.29
N ASP A 132 26.59 5.58 -16.21
CA ASP A 132 25.23 5.30 -15.73
C ASP A 132 25.12 5.50 -14.21
N PRO A 133 24.88 6.74 -13.75
CA PRO A 133 24.78 7.06 -12.33
C PRO A 133 23.61 6.36 -11.62
N LEU A 134 22.49 6.09 -12.31
CA LEU A 134 21.32 5.48 -11.67
C LEU A 134 21.61 4.04 -11.26
N SER A 135 22.16 3.25 -12.17
CA SER A 135 22.54 1.86 -11.88
C SER A 135 23.61 1.78 -10.80
N ARG A 136 24.55 2.74 -10.78
CA ARG A 136 25.56 2.82 -9.71
C ARG A 136 24.93 3.15 -8.35
N ILE A 137 23.98 4.08 -8.29
CA ILE A 137 23.22 4.38 -7.06
C ILE A 137 22.49 3.12 -6.59
N ARG A 138 21.80 2.41 -7.48
CA ARG A 138 21.09 1.16 -7.15
C ARG A 138 22.03 0.14 -6.53
N ALA A 139 23.13 -0.20 -7.19
CA ALA A 139 24.09 -1.18 -6.70
C ALA A 139 24.71 -0.80 -5.34
N LEU A 140 25.11 0.46 -5.17
CA LEU A 140 25.68 0.93 -3.89
C LEU A 140 24.65 0.95 -2.78
N LYS A 141 23.40 1.26 -3.10
CA LYS A 141 22.32 1.31 -2.12
C LYS A 141 21.92 -0.09 -1.68
N GLU A 142 21.75 -1.00 -2.63
CA GLU A 142 21.48 -2.43 -2.40
C GLU A 142 22.54 -3.05 -1.48
N ALA A 143 23.83 -2.84 -1.78
CA ALA A 143 24.93 -3.34 -0.97
C ALA A 143 24.98 -2.78 0.46
N ARG A 144 24.35 -1.62 0.71
CA ARG A 144 24.41 -0.90 2.00
C ARG A 144 23.07 -0.89 2.74
N GLN A 145 22.01 -1.45 2.14
CA GLN A 145 20.64 -1.27 2.65
C GLN A 145 20.49 -1.83 4.06
N HIS A 146 21.04 -3.01 4.30
CA HIS A 146 21.04 -3.64 5.62
C HIS A 146 21.67 -2.73 6.68
N LEU A 147 22.80 -2.07 6.39
CA LEU A 147 23.44 -1.14 7.32
C LEU A 147 22.66 0.15 7.54
N TYR A 148 22.00 0.69 6.51
CA TYR A 148 21.09 1.83 6.69
C TYR A 148 19.88 1.44 7.54
N ALA A 149 19.52 0.16 7.55
CA ALA A 149 18.45 -0.34 8.38
C ALA A 149 18.81 -0.50 9.85
N LEU A 150 20.10 -0.49 10.18
CA LEU A 150 20.59 -0.45 11.56
C LEU A 150 20.53 0.98 12.11
N CYS A 151 19.32 1.46 12.38
CA CYS A 151 19.05 2.76 12.99
C CYS A 151 17.82 2.68 13.89
N ASP A 152 17.62 3.71 14.72
CA ASP A 152 16.46 3.75 15.63
C ASP A 152 15.16 4.09 14.89
N TRP A 153 15.27 4.83 13.79
CA TRP A 153 14.14 5.30 13.01
C TRP A 153 14.50 5.55 11.56
N THR A 154 13.56 5.33 10.64
CA THR A 154 13.74 5.66 9.22
C THR A 154 12.65 6.61 8.75
N VAL A 155 13.04 7.63 7.98
CA VAL A 155 12.11 8.57 7.33
C VAL A 155 12.27 8.49 5.82
N ASN A 156 11.23 8.06 5.10
CA ASN A 156 11.21 8.14 3.65
C ASN A 156 11.04 9.60 3.21
N THR A 157 11.90 10.04 2.29
CA THR A 157 11.97 11.45 1.87
C THR A 157 11.44 11.69 0.47
N ASP A 158 11.00 10.67 -0.29
CA ASP A 158 10.74 10.75 -1.73
C ASP A 158 9.78 11.88 -2.16
N ALA A 159 8.70 12.06 -1.40
CA ALA A 159 7.64 13.02 -1.68
C ALA A 159 7.55 14.14 -0.62
N LEU A 160 8.54 14.21 0.28
CA LEU A 160 8.54 15.16 1.39
C LEU A 160 9.52 16.31 1.13
N THR A 161 9.09 17.52 1.49
CA THR A 161 10.00 18.67 1.60
C THR A 161 10.95 18.48 2.79
N PRO A 162 12.15 19.10 2.80
CA PRO A 162 13.05 19.02 3.95
C PRO A 162 12.41 19.42 5.29
N LYS A 163 11.44 20.36 5.25
CA LYS A 163 10.69 20.77 6.44
C LYS A 163 9.75 19.67 6.96
N GLN A 164 9.07 18.95 6.07
CA GLN A 164 8.22 17.82 6.46
C GLN A 164 9.06 16.66 7.02
N VAL A 165 10.18 16.35 6.37
CA VAL A 165 11.12 15.34 6.88
C VAL A 165 11.63 15.72 8.27
N ALA A 166 12.02 16.98 8.48
CA ALA A 166 12.45 17.47 9.78
C ALA A 166 11.34 17.35 10.84
N GLY A 167 10.08 17.60 10.48
CA GLY A 167 8.92 17.40 11.36
C GLY A 167 8.79 15.95 11.83
N GLU A 168 8.92 14.98 10.91
CA GLU A 168 8.90 13.55 11.26
C GLU A 168 10.08 13.14 12.13
N VAL A 169 11.28 13.66 11.86
CA VAL A 169 12.47 13.41 12.69
C VAL A 169 12.24 13.91 14.12
N VAL A 170 11.73 15.13 14.30
CA VAL A 170 11.44 15.71 15.62
C VAL A 170 10.35 14.92 16.33
N ARG A 171 9.27 14.56 15.62
CA ARG A 171 8.19 13.74 16.17
C ARG A 171 8.71 12.38 16.66
N ALA A 172 9.50 11.68 15.85
CA ALA A 172 10.09 10.39 16.24
C ALA A 172 11.01 10.55 17.45
N TYR A 173 11.82 11.61 17.48
CA TYR A 173 12.67 11.91 18.63
C TYR A 173 11.83 12.18 19.89
N ASP A 174 10.69 12.87 19.78
CA ASP A 174 9.75 13.16 20.89
C ASP A 174 9.01 11.94 21.41
N GLU A 175 8.57 11.05 20.52
CA GLU A 175 7.70 9.93 20.88
C GLU A 175 8.47 8.66 21.25
N VAL A 176 9.66 8.44 20.68
CA VAL A 176 10.30 7.11 20.64
C VAL A 176 11.71 7.08 21.23
N ALA A 177 12.44 8.21 21.25
CA ALA A 177 13.85 8.20 21.62
C ALA A 177 14.12 7.73 23.06
N GLU A 178 13.23 8.06 24.00
CA GLU A 178 13.35 7.62 25.38
C GLU A 178 13.19 6.10 25.52
N SER A 179 12.17 5.52 24.88
CA SER A 179 11.95 4.06 24.93
C SER A 179 13.05 3.29 24.24
N VAL A 180 13.56 3.80 23.13
CA VAL A 180 14.64 3.15 22.39
C VAL A 180 15.95 3.21 23.17
N SER A 181 16.29 4.34 23.78
CA SER A 181 17.49 4.43 24.64
C SER A 181 17.39 3.64 25.95
N ALA A 182 16.19 3.18 26.34
CA ALA A 182 16.01 2.28 27.47
C ALA A 182 16.39 0.82 27.17
N ASP A 183 16.48 0.45 25.89
CA ASP A 183 16.75 -0.91 25.45
C ASP A 183 18.24 -1.27 25.68
N PRO A 184 18.54 -2.26 26.54
CA PRO A 184 19.92 -2.66 26.84
C PRO A 184 20.64 -3.32 25.66
N ASP A 185 19.91 -3.90 24.71
CA ASP A 185 20.48 -4.62 23.56
C ASP A 185 20.65 -3.71 22.33
N ARG A 186 20.11 -2.49 22.39
CA ARG A 186 20.13 -1.50 21.31
C ARG A 186 21.52 -1.30 20.72
N LEU A 187 22.53 -1.05 21.57
CA LEU A 187 23.86 -0.73 21.07
C LEU A 187 24.46 -1.91 20.31
N ALA A 188 24.24 -3.14 20.77
CA ALA A 188 24.65 -4.34 20.06
C ALA A 188 23.93 -4.46 18.71
N ALA A 189 22.61 -4.26 18.69
CA ALA A 189 21.79 -4.35 17.48
C ALA A 189 22.17 -3.31 16.40
N LEU A 190 22.48 -2.07 16.79
CA LEU A 190 22.87 -1.01 15.83
C LEU A 190 24.32 -1.16 15.34
N THR A 191 25.16 -1.90 16.05
CA THR A 191 26.59 -2.02 15.74
C THR A 191 26.97 -3.30 15.01
N ASP A 192 26.19 -4.38 15.17
CA ASP A 192 26.42 -5.63 14.46
C ASP A 192 25.93 -5.54 12.99
N PRO A 193 26.83 -5.65 11.99
CA PRO A 193 26.42 -5.59 10.58
C PRO A 193 25.50 -6.73 10.14
N GLU A 194 25.46 -7.84 10.89
CA GLU A 194 24.60 -9.00 10.62
C GLU A 194 23.29 -8.98 11.43
N ALA A 195 23.07 -7.96 12.27
CA ALA A 195 21.84 -7.85 13.05
C ALA A 195 20.60 -7.63 12.18
N GLU A 196 19.48 -8.21 12.60
CA GLU A 196 18.17 -7.85 12.08
C GLU A 196 17.84 -6.40 12.48
N ALA A 197 17.28 -5.63 11.53
CA ALA A 197 16.98 -4.22 11.77
C ALA A 197 16.01 -4.04 12.95
N PRO A 198 16.21 -3.03 13.82
CA PRO A 198 15.35 -2.82 14.98
C PRO A 198 13.86 -2.68 14.58
N PRO A 199 12.91 -3.25 15.36
CA PRO A 199 11.47 -3.26 15.05
C PRO A 199 10.79 -1.89 14.84
N GLY A 200 11.51 -0.78 15.07
CA GLY A 200 11.05 0.59 14.82
C GLY A 200 11.40 1.15 13.43
N THR A 201 12.08 0.38 12.58
CA THR A 201 12.44 0.82 11.24
C THR A 201 11.34 0.54 10.22
N LEU A 202 10.48 1.53 9.99
CA LEU A 202 9.61 1.58 8.81
C LEU A 202 10.46 1.79 7.54
N HIS A 203 11.13 0.73 7.08
CA HIS A 203 11.72 0.68 5.75
C HIS A 203 10.66 0.38 4.71
N ILE A 204 10.59 1.28 3.72
CA ILE A 204 10.53 0.90 2.30
C ILE A 204 9.21 0.18 1.95
N ILE A 205 8.96 -0.08 0.66
CA ILE A 205 8.01 -1.15 0.31
C ILE A 205 8.55 -2.38 1.05
N PRO A 206 7.85 -2.94 2.05
CA PRO A 206 8.43 -4.04 2.81
C PRO A 206 8.77 -5.16 1.85
N ASP A 207 9.86 -5.87 2.11
CA ASP A 207 10.36 -6.89 1.21
C ASP A 207 9.22 -7.84 0.77
N ARG A 208 9.03 -7.99 -0.55
CA ARG A 208 7.94 -8.75 -1.21
C ARG A 208 6.55 -8.08 -1.29
N ALA A 209 6.39 -6.81 -0.92
CA ALA A 209 5.13 -6.11 -1.19
C ALA A 209 4.94 -5.83 -2.69
N ALA A 210 3.75 -6.16 -3.18
CA ALA A 210 3.31 -5.98 -4.56
C ALA A 210 3.08 -4.52 -4.92
N SER A 211 2.59 -3.72 -3.97
CA SER A 211 2.29 -2.31 -4.18
C SER A 211 2.30 -1.55 -2.85
N MET A 212 2.27 -0.22 -2.94
CA MET A 212 2.10 0.69 -1.82
C MET A 212 0.95 1.63 -2.14
N VAL A 213 -0.04 1.69 -1.26
CA VAL A 213 -1.13 2.66 -1.34
C VAL A 213 -0.71 3.88 -0.52
N ARG A 214 -0.77 5.07 -1.10
CA ARG A 214 -0.39 6.33 -0.46
C ARG A 214 -1.52 7.33 -0.57
N THR A 215 -2.15 7.65 0.56
CA THR A 215 -3.34 8.51 0.62
C THR A 215 -3.15 9.59 1.68
N ALA A 216 -4.05 10.56 1.74
CA ALA A 216 -4.01 11.56 2.81
C ALA A 216 -4.28 10.92 4.19
N GLY A 217 -5.06 9.83 4.22
CA GLY A 217 -5.32 9.03 5.41
C GLY A 217 -4.15 8.15 5.89
N GLY A 218 -3.06 8.07 5.12
CA GLY A 218 -1.87 7.28 5.45
C GLY A 218 -1.36 6.44 4.27
N GLU A 219 -0.30 5.68 4.53
CA GLU A 219 0.29 4.74 3.59
C GLU A 219 0.34 3.33 4.15
N TYR A 220 0.13 2.34 3.28
CA TYR A 220 0.22 0.93 3.64
C TYR A 220 0.65 0.05 2.47
N PRO A 221 1.43 -1.00 2.75
CA PRO A 221 1.83 -1.98 1.76
C PRO A 221 0.73 -2.99 1.48
N VAL A 222 0.73 -3.50 0.25
CA VAL A 222 -0.08 -4.64 -0.18
C VAL A 222 0.85 -5.77 -0.57
N PHE A 223 0.76 -6.90 0.12
CA PHE A 223 1.50 -8.12 -0.17
C PHE A 223 0.65 -9.08 -0.99
N VAL A 224 1.25 -9.67 -2.03
CA VAL A 224 0.57 -10.63 -2.90
C VAL A 224 1.52 -11.79 -3.16
N GLY A 225 1.10 -12.99 -2.79
CA GLY A 225 1.89 -14.18 -3.02
C GLY A 225 1.08 -15.46 -2.82
N TRP A 226 1.77 -16.58 -3.00
CA TRP A 226 1.19 -17.90 -2.85
C TRP A 226 1.58 -18.51 -1.50
N GLY A 227 0.61 -18.95 -0.70
CA GLY A 227 0.85 -19.57 0.61
C GLY A 227 1.37 -18.60 1.66
N THR A 228 1.15 -17.29 1.48
CA THR A 228 1.67 -16.22 2.35
C THR A 228 0.95 -16.11 3.69
N LEU A 229 -0.21 -16.76 3.90
CA LEU A 229 -0.86 -16.80 5.23
C LEU A 229 0.03 -17.42 6.30
N ALA A 230 0.91 -18.37 5.93
CA ALA A 230 1.83 -18.98 6.89
C ALA A 230 2.84 -17.98 7.49
N ASP A 231 3.06 -16.84 6.84
CA ASP A 231 4.01 -15.80 7.26
C ASP A 231 3.31 -14.64 8.00
N ILE A 232 1.98 -14.70 8.20
CA ILE A 232 1.22 -13.56 8.74
C ILE A 232 1.70 -13.11 10.12
N GLY A 233 2.11 -14.05 10.98
CA GLY A 233 2.62 -13.73 12.30
C GLY A 233 3.86 -12.83 12.24
N ASN A 234 4.83 -13.16 11.37
CA ASN A 234 6.02 -12.34 11.16
C ASN A 234 5.65 -10.96 10.60
N ARG A 235 4.75 -10.90 9.62
CA ARG A 235 4.29 -9.62 9.03
C ARG A 235 3.59 -8.71 10.03
N ILE A 236 2.80 -9.26 10.94
CA ILE A 236 2.17 -8.49 12.01
C ILE A 236 3.22 -7.93 12.99
N ARG A 237 4.26 -8.72 13.33
CA ARG A 237 5.37 -8.25 14.15
C ARG A 237 6.17 -7.15 13.46
N GLU A 238 6.53 -7.33 12.19
CA GLU A 238 7.21 -6.33 11.37
C GLU A 238 6.42 -5.01 11.29
N ALA A 239 5.08 -5.10 11.29
CA ALA A 239 4.20 -3.93 11.34
C ALA A 239 4.08 -3.28 12.74
N GLY A 240 4.81 -3.78 13.76
CA GLY A 240 4.78 -3.28 15.13
C GLY A 240 3.51 -3.64 15.91
N LEU A 241 2.70 -4.58 15.43
CA LEU A 241 1.41 -4.95 16.01
C LEU A 241 1.55 -6.14 16.97
N VAL A 242 2.37 -5.97 18.01
CA VAL A 242 2.76 -7.06 18.94
C VAL A 242 1.80 -7.24 20.13
N ARG A 243 0.76 -6.41 20.23
CA ARG A 243 -0.26 -6.48 21.30
C ARG A 243 -1.38 -7.45 20.90
N GLN A 244 -2.46 -7.48 21.67
CA GLN A 244 -3.62 -8.33 21.40
C GLN A 244 -4.17 -8.11 19.99
N LEU A 245 -4.43 -9.21 19.29
CA LEU A 245 -5.10 -9.26 18.00
C LEU A 245 -6.52 -9.79 18.15
N TYR A 246 -7.41 -9.32 17.28
CA TYR A 246 -8.79 -9.78 17.21
C TYR A 246 -9.09 -10.20 15.77
N VAL A 247 -9.08 -11.50 15.52
CA VAL A 247 -9.34 -12.09 14.21
C VAL A 247 -10.85 -12.14 13.99
N ILE A 248 -11.35 -11.43 13.00
CA ILE A 248 -12.77 -11.44 12.60
C ILE A 248 -12.88 -12.13 11.25
N SER A 249 -13.74 -13.13 11.17
CA SER A 249 -13.98 -13.91 9.96
C SER A 249 -15.45 -14.31 9.82
N ASP A 250 -15.81 -14.92 8.69
CA ASP A 250 -17.04 -15.69 8.59
C ASP A 250 -16.76 -17.18 8.84
N GLU A 251 -17.78 -17.92 9.27
CA GLU A 251 -17.65 -19.34 9.64
C GLU A 251 -17.07 -20.22 8.51
N ALA A 252 -17.41 -19.94 7.25
CA ALA A 252 -16.96 -20.75 6.12
C ALA A 252 -15.47 -20.50 5.81
N VAL A 253 -15.05 -19.23 5.80
CA VAL A 253 -13.64 -18.87 5.62
C VAL A 253 -12.81 -19.36 6.81
N PHE A 254 -13.30 -19.17 8.03
CA PHE A 254 -12.58 -19.58 9.23
C PHE A 254 -12.38 -21.10 9.29
N HIS A 255 -13.38 -21.88 8.89
CA HIS A 255 -13.25 -23.34 8.76
C HIS A 255 -12.12 -23.75 7.79
N HIS A 256 -11.85 -22.96 6.74
CA HIS A 256 -10.81 -23.29 5.76
C HIS A 256 -9.42 -22.76 6.11
N HIS A 257 -9.32 -21.57 6.68
CA HIS A 257 -8.06 -20.83 6.82
C HIS A 257 -7.77 -20.36 8.25
N GLY A 258 -8.73 -20.47 9.16
CA GLY A 258 -8.63 -20.01 10.55
C GLY A 258 -7.48 -20.69 11.29
N ASP A 259 -7.43 -22.02 11.27
CA ASP A 259 -6.36 -22.79 11.93
C ASP A 259 -4.97 -22.40 11.44
N GLN A 260 -4.80 -22.20 10.12
CA GLN A 260 -3.53 -21.77 9.53
C GLN A 260 -3.09 -20.39 10.04
N VAL A 261 -4.04 -19.44 10.12
CA VAL A 261 -3.76 -18.10 10.65
C VAL A 261 -3.42 -18.19 12.14
N GLU A 262 -4.22 -18.91 12.93
CA GLU A 262 -3.98 -19.07 14.37
C GLU A 262 -2.65 -19.78 14.66
N ASP A 263 -2.30 -20.81 13.89
CA ASP A 263 -1.00 -21.48 13.98
C ASP A 263 0.15 -20.51 13.71
N ALA A 264 0.05 -19.68 12.66
CA ALA A 264 1.05 -18.69 12.32
C ALA A 264 1.18 -17.57 13.38
N LEU A 265 0.06 -17.14 13.98
CA LEU A 265 0.07 -16.18 15.08
C LEU A 265 0.69 -16.79 16.35
N ARG A 266 0.35 -18.05 16.68
CA ARG A 266 0.97 -18.79 17.80
C ARG A 266 2.47 -18.97 17.60
N ALA A 267 2.91 -19.30 16.39
CA ALA A 267 4.33 -19.45 16.07
C ALA A 267 5.12 -18.13 16.23
N ALA A 268 4.48 -16.99 16.00
CA ALA A 268 5.06 -15.66 16.21
C ALA A 268 4.88 -15.12 17.65
N GLU A 269 4.35 -15.94 18.56
CA GLU A 269 4.07 -15.61 19.96
C GLU A 269 3.16 -14.37 20.12
N LEU A 270 2.23 -14.19 19.19
CA LEU A 270 1.28 -13.07 19.21
C LEU A 270 0.00 -13.49 19.96
N PRO A 271 -0.47 -12.70 20.94
CA PRO A 271 -1.73 -12.97 21.60
C PRO A 271 -2.92 -12.61 20.70
N PHE A 272 -3.90 -13.50 20.58
CA PHE A 272 -5.08 -13.28 19.74
C PHE A 272 -6.36 -13.89 20.33
N ASP A 273 -7.50 -13.37 19.89
CA ASP A 273 -8.83 -13.97 20.03
C ASP A 273 -9.52 -13.97 18.67
N SER A 274 -10.34 -14.98 18.40
CA SER A 274 -11.08 -15.12 17.13
C SER A 274 -12.60 -14.97 17.34
N TYR A 275 -13.27 -14.33 16.39
CA TYR A 275 -14.72 -14.21 16.30
C TYR A 275 -15.21 -14.50 14.89
N THR A 276 -16.23 -15.35 14.79
CA THR A 276 -16.86 -15.68 13.51
C THR A 276 -18.29 -15.17 13.44
N VAL A 277 -18.69 -14.75 12.25
CA VAL A 277 -20.07 -14.41 11.92
C VAL A 277 -20.63 -15.40 10.89
N PRO A 278 -21.97 -15.53 10.74
CA PRO A 278 -22.53 -16.33 9.67
C PRO A 278 -22.05 -15.88 8.28
N PRO A 279 -21.90 -16.79 7.31
CA PRO A 279 -21.43 -16.43 5.97
C PRO A 279 -22.47 -15.66 5.17
N GLY A 280 -22.00 -14.74 4.31
CA GLY A 280 -22.81 -14.03 3.32
C GLY A 280 -23.12 -12.57 3.64
N GLU A 281 -23.63 -11.85 2.64
CA GLU A 281 -23.81 -10.39 2.67
C GLU A 281 -24.78 -9.90 3.76
N ALA A 282 -25.67 -10.76 4.26
CA ALA A 282 -26.61 -10.42 5.32
C ALA A 282 -25.91 -10.10 6.65
N SER A 283 -24.74 -10.69 6.91
CA SER A 283 -23.92 -10.42 8.10
C SER A 283 -23.23 -9.06 8.04
N LYS A 284 -23.23 -8.41 6.88
CA LYS A 284 -22.70 -7.05 6.72
C LYS A 284 -23.69 -6.01 7.24
N SER A 285 -23.99 -6.03 8.52
CA SER A 285 -25.06 -5.22 9.12
C SER A 285 -24.61 -4.47 10.36
N LEU A 286 -25.34 -3.42 10.73
CA LEU A 286 -25.15 -2.73 12.02
C LEU A 286 -25.40 -3.65 13.22
N GLY A 287 -26.31 -4.63 13.10
CA GLY A 287 -26.58 -5.59 14.17
C GLY A 287 -25.36 -6.45 14.45
N THR A 288 -24.77 -7.03 13.40
CA THR A 288 -23.55 -7.84 13.51
C THR A 288 -22.36 -7.01 13.99
N ALA A 289 -22.23 -5.74 13.54
CA ALA A 289 -21.21 -4.86 14.08
C ALA A 289 -21.39 -4.62 15.60
N SER A 290 -22.63 -4.49 16.08
CA SER A 290 -22.94 -4.35 17.51
C SER A 290 -22.52 -5.59 18.31
N GLU A 291 -22.79 -6.78 17.80
CA GLU A 291 -22.37 -8.05 18.45
C GLU A 291 -20.84 -8.13 18.57
N ILE A 292 -20.12 -7.69 17.53
CA ILE A 292 -18.65 -7.62 17.57
C ILE A 292 -18.19 -6.59 18.61
N TYR A 293 -18.86 -5.45 18.77
CA TYR A 293 -18.53 -4.49 19.83
C TYR A 293 -18.72 -5.08 21.22
N ASP A 294 -19.80 -5.81 21.46
CA ASP A 294 -20.05 -6.49 22.74
C ASP A 294 -18.91 -7.48 23.04
N TRP A 295 -18.54 -8.29 22.06
CA TRP A 295 -17.44 -9.24 22.14
C TRP A 295 -16.07 -8.58 22.43
N LEU A 296 -15.78 -7.44 21.80
CA LEU A 296 -14.57 -6.65 22.05
C LEU A 296 -14.56 -6.04 23.46
N ILE A 297 -15.71 -5.56 23.96
CA ILE A 297 -15.86 -5.00 25.31
C ILE A 297 -15.62 -6.08 26.36
N GLU A 298 -16.19 -7.27 26.18
CA GLU A 298 -16.00 -8.42 27.07
C GLU A 298 -14.52 -8.81 27.17
N ARG A 299 -13.78 -8.74 26.06
CA ARG A 299 -12.34 -8.99 25.97
C ARG A 299 -11.47 -7.82 26.40
N ARG A 300 -12.08 -6.71 26.85
CA ARG A 300 -11.39 -5.49 27.28
C ARG A 300 -10.44 -4.97 26.19
N ALA A 301 -10.91 -4.95 24.95
CA ALA A 301 -10.16 -4.43 23.83
C ALA A 301 -9.75 -2.97 24.03
N GLU A 302 -8.47 -2.68 23.80
CA GLU A 302 -7.88 -1.35 23.94
C GLU A 302 -7.49 -0.78 22.58
N ARG A 303 -7.34 0.55 22.52
CA ARG A 303 -6.97 1.29 21.30
C ARG A 303 -5.65 0.84 20.66
N GLY A 304 -4.72 0.28 21.44
CA GLY A 304 -3.44 -0.24 20.98
C GLY A 304 -3.47 -1.68 20.46
N HIS A 305 -4.62 -2.36 20.52
CA HIS A 305 -4.83 -3.70 19.96
C HIS A 305 -5.18 -3.62 18.47
N ALA A 306 -5.15 -4.72 17.73
CA ALA A 306 -5.42 -4.73 16.29
C ALA A 306 -6.58 -5.63 15.89
N ILE A 307 -7.33 -5.22 14.86
CA ILE A 307 -8.34 -6.03 14.18
C ILE A 307 -7.69 -6.70 12.96
N VAL A 308 -7.86 -8.01 12.82
CA VAL A 308 -7.41 -8.79 11.66
C VAL A 308 -8.63 -9.32 10.92
N ALA A 309 -8.91 -8.79 9.74
CA ALA A 309 -10.08 -9.16 8.93
C ALA A 309 -9.72 -10.29 7.96
N LEU A 310 -10.13 -11.52 8.27
CA LEU A 310 -9.89 -12.73 7.47
C LEU A 310 -11.15 -13.11 6.70
N GLY A 311 -11.23 -12.79 5.40
CA GLY A 311 -12.43 -13.12 4.62
C GLY A 311 -12.55 -12.42 3.27
N GLY A 312 -13.70 -12.59 2.63
CA GLY A 312 -14.03 -11.85 1.41
C GLY A 312 -14.39 -10.38 1.67
N GLY A 313 -14.84 -9.68 0.62
CA GLY A 313 -15.19 -8.26 0.70
C GLY A 313 -16.22 -7.90 1.79
N MET A 314 -17.12 -8.83 2.11
CA MET A 314 -18.07 -8.68 3.21
C MET A 314 -17.37 -8.53 4.57
N VAL A 315 -16.46 -9.45 4.89
CA VAL A 315 -15.73 -9.47 6.17
C VAL A 315 -14.77 -8.29 6.25
N THR A 316 -14.05 -7.98 5.17
CA THR A 316 -13.11 -6.84 5.16
C THR A 316 -13.83 -5.53 5.44
N ASP A 317 -15.02 -5.33 4.88
CA ASP A 317 -15.79 -4.12 5.12
C ASP A 317 -16.41 -4.08 6.52
N LEU A 318 -16.98 -5.18 7.01
CA LEU A 318 -17.56 -5.27 8.35
C LEU A 318 -16.50 -5.07 9.44
N ALA A 319 -15.42 -5.86 9.40
CA ALA A 319 -14.34 -5.76 10.36
C ALA A 319 -13.59 -4.43 10.24
N GLY A 320 -13.46 -3.89 9.02
CA GLY A 320 -12.91 -2.56 8.80
C GLY A 320 -13.78 -1.45 9.41
N TYR A 321 -15.11 -1.54 9.28
CA TYR A 321 -16.04 -0.60 9.90
C TYR A 321 -15.97 -0.68 11.43
N VAL A 322 -15.88 -1.89 11.98
CA VAL A 322 -15.66 -2.11 13.41
C VAL A 322 -14.35 -1.47 13.86
N ALA A 323 -13.25 -1.72 13.14
CA ALA A 323 -11.94 -1.14 13.45
C ALA A 323 -11.96 0.40 13.40
N ALA A 324 -12.68 0.99 12.45
CA ALA A 324 -12.79 2.43 12.29
C ALA A 324 -13.52 3.12 13.45
N THR A 325 -14.49 2.43 14.06
CA THR A 325 -15.45 3.03 14.99
C THR A 325 -15.23 2.63 16.45
N PHE A 326 -14.81 1.39 16.70
CA PHE A 326 -14.49 0.93 18.05
C PHE A 326 -13.26 1.65 18.60
N ALA A 327 -13.31 2.06 19.86
CA ALA A 327 -12.27 2.88 20.52
C ALA A 327 -11.85 4.13 19.72
N ARG A 328 -12.71 4.62 18.80
CA ARG A 328 -12.44 5.70 17.84
C ARG A 328 -11.26 5.41 16.89
N GLY A 329 -11.08 4.14 16.53
CA GLY A 329 -10.05 3.69 15.60
C GLY A 329 -9.04 2.74 16.24
N MET A 330 -9.01 1.50 15.76
CA MET A 330 -8.01 0.49 16.06
C MET A 330 -7.19 0.13 14.80
N PRO A 331 -5.88 -0.16 14.92
CA PRO A 331 -5.11 -0.78 13.84
C PRO A 331 -5.85 -1.91 13.14
N LEU A 332 -5.82 -1.92 11.81
CA LEU A 332 -6.55 -2.88 10.97
C LEU A 332 -5.58 -3.61 10.04
N VAL A 333 -5.74 -4.92 9.89
CA VAL A 333 -5.03 -5.74 8.89
C VAL A 333 -6.08 -6.45 8.04
N HIS A 334 -5.92 -6.44 6.72
CA HIS A 334 -6.79 -7.20 5.81
C HIS A 334 -6.10 -8.45 5.28
N LEU A 335 -6.77 -9.60 5.41
CA LEU A 335 -6.41 -10.88 4.82
C LEU A 335 -7.52 -11.31 3.85
N PRO A 336 -7.63 -10.68 2.66
CA PRO A 336 -8.69 -10.99 1.72
C PRO A 336 -8.56 -12.42 1.17
N THR A 337 -9.63 -13.21 1.24
CA THR A 337 -9.67 -14.63 0.80
C THR A 337 -10.52 -14.88 -0.44
N SER A 338 -11.06 -13.81 -1.04
CA SER A 338 -11.77 -13.84 -2.33
C SER A 338 -11.04 -12.97 -3.34
N LEU A 339 -11.10 -13.32 -4.62
CA LEU A 339 -10.42 -12.55 -5.67
C LEU A 339 -10.92 -11.10 -5.69
N LEU A 340 -12.24 -10.90 -5.59
CA LEU A 340 -12.84 -9.57 -5.46
C LEU A 340 -12.32 -8.79 -4.24
N GLY A 341 -12.18 -9.46 -3.10
CA GLY A 341 -11.59 -8.86 -1.91
C GLY A 341 -10.14 -8.44 -2.10
N MET A 342 -9.33 -9.26 -2.79
CA MET A 342 -7.90 -9.00 -3.02
C MET A 342 -7.67 -7.81 -3.95
N VAL A 343 -8.39 -7.76 -5.06
CA VAL A 343 -8.14 -6.77 -6.14
C VAL A 343 -8.99 -5.52 -5.99
N ASP A 344 -10.05 -5.59 -5.19
CA ASP A 344 -10.98 -4.49 -4.98
C ASP A 344 -11.19 -4.19 -3.48
N ALA A 345 -12.08 -4.88 -2.78
CA ALA A 345 -12.63 -4.41 -1.48
C ALA A 345 -11.56 -4.06 -0.42
N ALA A 346 -10.49 -4.84 -0.28
CA ALA A 346 -9.46 -4.60 0.74
C ALA A 346 -8.56 -3.37 0.45
N ILE A 347 -8.70 -2.74 -0.72
CA ILE A 347 -7.85 -1.64 -1.19
C ILE A 347 -8.69 -0.37 -1.38
N GLY A 348 -8.24 0.71 -0.75
CA GLY A 348 -8.82 2.05 -0.89
C GLY A 348 -9.66 2.54 0.28
N GLY A 349 -9.62 1.81 1.41
CA GLY A 349 -10.06 2.26 2.72
C GLY A 349 -11.56 2.44 2.89
N LYS A 350 -12.38 2.11 1.89
CA LYS A 350 -13.84 2.18 2.02
C LYS A 350 -14.30 0.98 2.83
N VAL A 351 -14.74 1.23 4.06
CA VAL A 351 -15.28 0.19 4.96
C VAL A 351 -16.70 0.56 5.32
N ALA A 352 -17.62 -0.39 5.29
CA ALA A 352 -19.04 -0.10 5.44
C ALA A 352 -19.87 -1.28 5.92
N VAL A 353 -21.06 -0.97 6.42
CA VAL A 353 -22.13 -1.92 6.69
C VAL A 353 -23.38 -1.56 5.89
N ASN A 354 -24.22 -2.55 5.64
CA ASN A 354 -25.49 -2.39 4.95
C ASN A 354 -26.60 -1.96 5.92
N HIS A 355 -27.48 -1.10 5.43
CA HIS A 355 -28.79 -0.84 6.00
C HIS A 355 -29.83 -1.64 5.20
N PRO A 356 -30.96 -2.10 5.79
CA PRO A 356 -32.03 -2.80 5.05
C PRO A 356 -32.62 -2.06 3.83
N ARG A 357 -32.27 -0.78 3.64
CA ARG A 357 -32.74 0.08 2.55
C ARG A 357 -31.62 0.57 1.62
N ALA A 358 -30.36 0.34 1.98
CA ALA A 358 -29.22 0.87 1.23
C ALA A 358 -27.95 0.06 1.53
N LYS A 359 -27.30 -0.43 0.47
CA LYS A 359 -26.01 -1.12 0.54
C LYS A 359 -24.87 -0.11 0.71
N ASN A 360 -23.89 -0.41 1.56
CA ASN A 360 -22.66 0.36 1.78
C ASN A 360 -22.82 1.86 2.14
N MET A 361 -24.02 2.32 2.51
CA MET A 361 -24.30 3.74 2.77
C MET A 361 -23.77 4.22 4.13
N ILE A 362 -23.51 3.30 5.06
CA ILE A 362 -23.04 3.61 6.41
C ILE A 362 -21.63 3.07 6.54
N GLY A 363 -20.64 3.95 6.62
CA GLY A 363 -19.24 3.55 6.55
C GLY A 363 -18.25 4.64 6.92
N ALA A 364 -16.97 4.36 6.70
CA ALA A 364 -15.85 5.27 6.89
C ALA A 364 -14.78 5.07 5.81
N PHE A 365 -13.93 6.08 5.63
CA PHE A 365 -12.63 5.91 4.99
C PHE A 365 -11.61 5.59 6.08
N TYR A 366 -11.14 4.34 6.13
CA TYR A 366 -10.25 3.83 7.17
C TYR A 366 -9.20 2.91 6.56
N GLN A 367 -7.93 3.30 6.62
CA GLN A 367 -6.84 2.58 5.97
C GLN A 367 -6.29 1.46 6.89
N PRO A 368 -5.99 0.28 6.34
CA PRO A 368 -5.30 -0.76 7.08
C PRO A 368 -3.82 -0.40 7.30
N ARG A 369 -3.15 -1.13 8.19
CA ARG A 369 -1.70 -1.13 8.35
C ARG A 369 -1.00 -1.87 7.21
N PHE A 370 -1.61 -2.93 6.71
CA PHE A 370 -1.24 -3.60 5.47
C PHE A 370 -2.37 -4.51 4.98
N VAL A 371 -2.26 -4.94 3.73
CA VAL A 371 -3.11 -5.98 3.13
C VAL A 371 -2.21 -7.16 2.76
N LEU A 372 -2.58 -8.39 3.12
CA LEU A 372 -1.89 -9.61 2.69
C LEU A 372 -2.85 -10.51 1.92
N ALA A 373 -2.68 -10.56 0.60
CA ALA A 373 -3.43 -11.39 -0.31
C ALA A 373 -2.68 -12.70 -0.58
N ASP A 374 -3.12 -13.78 0.08
CA ASP A 374 -2.65 -15.13 -0.22
C ASP A 374 -3.52 -15.76 -1.31
N VAL A 375 -2.95 -15.87 -2.50
CA VAL A 375 -3.61 -16.39 -3.70
C VAL A 375 -4.02 -17.85 -3.55
N ALA A 376 -3.36 -18.63 -2.69
CA ALA A 376 -3.70 -20.03 -2.44
C ALA A 376 -5.10 -20.19 -1.82
N THR A 377 -5.60 -19.16 -1.11
CA THR A 377 -6.94 -19.18 -0.50
C THR A 377 -8.06 -19.33 -1.54
N LEU A 378 -7.83 -18.88 -2.77
CA LEU A 378 -8.78 -18.98 -3.88
C LEU A 378 -9.14 -20.43 -4.24
N ARG A 379 -8.29 -21.41 -3.88
CA ARG A 379 -8.57 -22.85 -4.10
C ARG A 379 -9.83 -23.34 -3.38
N THR A 380 -10.21 -22.67 -2.30
CA THR A 380 -11.40 -23.03 -1.50
C THR A 380 -12.65 -22.28 -1.96
N LEU A 381 -12.50 -21.31 -2.87
CA LEU A 381 -13.61 -20.47 -3.31
C LEU A 381 -14.51 -21.24 -4.28
N ARG A 382 -15.82 -21.01 -4.18
CA ARG A 382 -16.78 -21.61 -5.12
C ARG A 382 -16.44 -21.13 -6.55
N PRO A 383 -16.49 -22.00 -7.58
CA PRO A 383 -16.08 -21.64 -8.93
C PRO A 383 -16.75 -20.37 -9.47
N ARG A 384 -18.04 -20.16 -9.19
CA ARG A 384 -18.78 -18.98 -9.63
C ARG A 384 -18.23 -17.67 -9.03
N GLU A 385 -17.89 -17.67 -7.74
CA GLU A 385 -17.28 -16.53 -7.04
C GLU A 385 -15.87 -16.26 -7.56
N TYR A 386 -15.11 -17.33 -7.84
CA TYR A 386 -13.77 -17.22 -8.41
C TYR A 386 -13.79 -16.54 -9.78
N PHE A 387 -14.65 -17.01 -10.70
CA PHE A 387 -14.78 -16.39 -12.02
C PHE A 387 -15.30 -14.96 -11.92
N SER A 388 -16.27 -14.70 -11.04
CA SER A 388 -16.82 -13.36 -10.84
C SER A 388 -15.74 -12.33 -10.48
N GLY A 389 -14.78 -12.68 -9.62
CA GLY A 389 -13.70 -11.75 -9.24
C GLY A 389 -12.78 -11.30 -10.40
N TRP A 390 -12.69 -12.06 -11.49
CA TRP A 390 -11.86 -11.68 -12.65
C TRP A 390 -12.44 -10.49 -13.41
N ALA A 391 -13.72 -10.17 -13.26
CA ALA A 391 -14.31 -9.01 -13.90
C ALA A 391 -13.60 -7.72 -13.48
N GLU A 392 -13.23 -7.59 -12.20
CA GLU A 392 -12.49 -6.42 -11.71
C GLU A 392 -11.05 -6.37 -12.22
N VAL A 393 -10.41 -7.53 -12.38
CA VAL A 393 -9.06 -7.62 -12.95
C VAL A 393 -9.07 -7.23 -14.43
N ILE A 394 -10.05 -7.72 -15.19
CA ILE A 394 -10.25 -7.36 -16.59
C ILE A 394 -10.58 -5.88 -16.70
N LYS A 395 -11.44 -5.34 -15.83
CA LYS A 395 -11.75 -3.91 -15.75
C LYS A 395 -10.47 -3.09 -15.59
N HIS A 396 -9.59 -3.45 -14.65
CA HIS A 396 -8.30 -2.78 -14.49
C HIS A 396 -7.45 -2.84 -15.77
N ALA A 397 -7.44 -3.98 -16.47
CA ALA A 397 -6.73 -4.12 -17.74
C ALA A 397 -7.33 -3.26 -18.87
N MET A 398 -8.65 -3.04 -18.88
CA MET A 398 -9.33 -2.21 -19.88
C MET A 398 -9.08 -0.71 -19.66
N ILE A 399 -8.98 -0.27 -18.40
CA ILE A 399 -8.83 1.15 -18.04
C ILE A 399 -7.37 1.58 -17.81
N ALA A 400 -6.42 0.65 -17.73
CA ALA A 400 -5.02 0.96 -17.46
C ALA A 400 -4.11 0.52 -18.61
N ASP A 401 -2.91 1.09 -18.64
CA ASP A 401 -1.91 0.90 -19.70
C ASP A 401 -1.58 -0.59 -19.96
N GLY A 402 -1.24 -0.90 -21.21
CA GLY A 402 -1.43 -2.19 -21.88
C GLY A 402 -0.58 -3.38 -21.44
N GLU A 403 -0.07 -3.42 -20.21
CA GLU A 403 0.71 -4.57 -19.71
C GLU A 403 -0.15 -5.72 -19.17
N LEU A 404 -1.25 -5.41 -18.47
CA LEU A 404 -2.07 -6.45 -17.83
C LEU A 404 -2.90 -7.22 -18.88
N LEU A 405 -3.40 -6.53 -19.89
CA LEU A 405 -4.28 -7.14 -20.91
C LEU A 405 -3.61 -8.31 -21.66
N PRO A 406 -2.40 -8.17 -22.24
CA PRO A 406 -1.69 -9.29 -22.88
C PRO A 406 -1.46 -10.46 -21.93
N ILE A 407 -1.13 -10.20 -20.65
CA ILE A 407 -0.92 -11.26 -19.65
C ILE A 407 -2.21 -12.06 -19.42
N LEU A 408 -3.35 -11.39 -19.32
CA LEU A 408 -4.63 -12.06 -19.14
C LEU A 408 -5.01 -12.90 -20.36
N GLU A 409 -4.68 -12.43 -21.57
CA GLU A 409 -4.95 -13.14 -22.83
C GLU A 409 -4.04 -14.36 -23.03
N GLU A 410 -2.73 -14.19 -22.80
CA GLU A 410 -1.72 -15.23 -23.00
C GLU A 410 -1.82 -16.34 -21.94
N ASN A 411 -2.12 -15.97 -20.69
CA ASN A 411 -2.05 -16.90 -19.55
C ASN A 411 -3.43 -17.37 -19.04
N ALA A 412 -4.53 -17.08 -19.75
CA ALA A 412 -5.89 -17.41 -19.31
C ALA A 412 -6.04 -18.88 -18.88
N GLY A 413 -5.44 -19.82 -19.63
CA GLY A 413 -5.50 -21.25 -19.32
C GLY A 413 -4.82 -21.65 -18.01
N GLU A 414 -3.70 -21.01 -17.66
CA GLU A 414 -2.96 -21.24 -16.41
C GLU A 414 -3.65 -20.54 -15.23
N ILE A 415 -4.06 -19.29 -15.45
CA ILE A 415 -4.78 -18.48 -14.46
C ILE A 415 -6.08 -19.17 -14.03
N LEU A 416 -6.90 -19.65 -14.96
CA LEU A 416 -8.16 -20.33 -14.63
C LEU A 416 -7.98 -21.66 -13.89
N LYS A 417 -6.78 -22.25 -13.95
CA LYS A 417 -6.38 -23.44 -13.18
C LYS A 417 -5.77 -23.11 -11.82
N LEU A 418 -5.64 -21.82 -11.47
CA LEU A 418 -4.94 -21.35 -10.28
C LEU A 418 -3.47 -21.79 -10.24
N GLU A 419 -2.77 -21.73 -11.38
CA GLU A 419 -1.33 -21.94 -11.40
C GLU A 419 -0.64 -20.82 -10.60
N PRO A 420 0.27 -21.14 -9.65
CA PRO A 420 0.71 -20.20 -8.63
C PRO A 420 1.26 -18.86 -9.14
N GLU A 421 2.27 -18.89 -9.99
CA GLU A 421 2.95 -17.68 -10.45
C GLU A 421 2.10 -16.88 -11.45
N ALA A 422 1.48 -17.56 -12.42
CA ALA A 422 0.63 -16.90 -13.42
C ALA A 422 -0.53 -16.16 -12.77
N THR A 423 -1.19 -16.79 -11.79
CA THR A 423 -2.31 -16.19 -11.06
C THR A 423 -1.85 -15.05 -10.16
N ALA A 424 -0.77 -15.25 -9.39
CA ALA A 424 -0.25 -14.24 -8.48
C ALA A 424 0.26 -12.99 -9.23
N ASP A 425 0.88 -13.15 -10.39
CA ASP A 425 1.35 -12.01 -11.18
C ASP A 425 0.20 -11.17 -11.76
N ALA A 426 -0.84 -11.81 -12.29
CA ALA A 426 -2.03 -11.11 -12.76
C ALA A 426 -2.72 -10.30 -11.63
N ILE A 427 -2.85 -10.90 -10.45
CA ILE A 427 -3.41 -10.24 -9.26
C ILE A 427 -2.51 -9.09 -8.79
N ARG A 428 -1.18 -9.27 -8.77
CA ARG A 428 -0.20 -8.24 -8.39
C ARG A 428 -0.31 -7.01 -9.29
N LYS A 429 -0.38 -7.20 -10.60
CA LYS A 429 -0.52 -6.12 -11.58
C LYS A 429 -1.86 -5.40 -11.46
N SER A 430 -2.95 -6.16 -11.28
CA SER A 430 -4.28 -5.61 -11.01
C SER A 430 -4.31 -4.71 -9.78
N ILE A 431 -3.75 -5.19 -8.67
CA ILE A 431 -3.62 -4.46 -7.41
C ILE A 431 -2.77 -3.20 -7.58
N ALA A 432 -1.67 -3.27 -8.34
CA ALA A 432 -0.82 -2.11 -8.58
C ALA A 432 -1.54 -1.00 -9.38
N ILE A 433 -2.42 -1.36 -10.31
CA ILE A 433 -3.28 -0.42 -11.03
C ILE A 433 -4.23 0.26 -10.05
N LYS A 434 -4.98 -0.53 -9.27
CA LYS A 434 -5.95 0.02 -8.30
C LYS A 434 -5.27 0.90 -7.26
N ALA A 435 -4.14 0.47 -6.71
CA ALA A 435 -3.36 1.21 -5.73
C ALA A 435 -2.92 2.57 -6.27
N ARG A 436 -2.52 2.65 -7.55
CA ARG A 436 -2.15 3.92 -8.20
C ARG A 436 -3.34 4.87 -8.28
N VAL A 437 -4.49 4.40 -8.76
CA VAL A 437 -5.71 5.21 -8.90
C VAL A 437 -6.21 5.69 -7.53
N VAL A 438 -6.25 4.81 -6.54
CA VAL A 438 -6.63 5.16 -5.16
C VAL A 438 -5.65 6.16 -4.55
N SER A 439 -4.36 6.01 -4.79
CA SER A 439 -3.35 6.93 -4.25
C SER A 439 -3.45 8.32 -4.85
N ALA A 440 -3.89 8.41 -6.11
CA ALA A 440 -4.12 9.68 -6.77
C ALA A 440 -5.43 10.37 -6.32
N ASP A 441 -6.44 9.60 -5.92
CA ASP A 441 -7.76 10.13 -5.58
C ASP A 441 -8.49 9.30 -4.50
N GLU A 442 -8.05 9.42 -3.24
CA GLU A 442 -8.58 8.64 -2.10
C GLU A 442 -10.10 8.85 -1.91
N ARG A 443 -10.56 10.10 -2.00
CA ARG A 443 -11.93 10.50 -1.63
C ARG A 443 -12.86 10.78 -2.82
N GLU A 444 -12.44 10.39 -4.03
CA GLU A 444 -13.23 10.58 -5.27
C GLU A 444 -13.50 12.07 -5.57
N GLU A 445 -12.55 12.94 -5.23
CA GLU A 445 -12.65 14.40 -5.38
C GLU A 445 -12.19 14.86 -6.77
N SER A 446 -11.15 14.23 -7.33
CA SER A 446 -10.59 14.62 -8.64
C SER A 446 -11.33 13.97 -9.81
N GLY A 447 -12.02 12.85 -9.55
CA GLY A 447 -12.68 12.03 -10.56
C GLY A 447 -11.78 10.96 -11.16
N GLU A 448 -10.49 10.91 -10.81
CA GLU A 448 -9.58 9.84 -11.29
C GLU A 448 -10.02 8.48 -10.77
N ARG A 449 -10.46 8.40 -9.50
CA ARG A 449 -11.02 7.16 -8.93
C ARG A 449 -12.34 6.75 -9.55
N THR A 450 -13.06 7.68 -10.18
CA THR A 450 -14.30 7.37 -10.93
C THR A 450 -14.01 6.46 -12.14
N THR A 451 -12.79 6.44 -12.69
CA THR A 451 -12.43 5.52 -13.78
C THR A 451 -12.56 4.05 -13.41
N LEU A 452 -12.45 3.71 -12.11
CA LEU A 452 -12.72 2.36 -11.60
C LEU A 452 -14.20 1.95 -11.75
N ASN A 453 -15.10 2.88 -12.09
CA ASN A 453 -16.52 2.58 -12.31
C ASN A 453 -16.82 2.16 -13.76
N TYR A 454 -15.81 1.80 -14.56
CA TYR A 454 -16.03 1.20 -15.88
C TYR A 454 -16.94 -0.03 -15.76
N GLY A 455 -18.09 0.01 -16.46
CA GLY A 455 -19.17 -0.98 -16.39
C GLY A 455 -20.12 -0.88 -15.18
N HIS A 456 -19.80 -0.13 -14.13
CA HIS A 456 -20.54 -0.17 -12.87
C HIS A 456 -21.94 0.46 -12.92
N THR A 457 -22.17 1.44 -13.79
CA THR A 457 -23.48 2.10 -13.93
C THR A 457 -24.58 1.09 -14.27
N LEU A 458 -24.35 0.23 -15.27
CA LEU A 458 -25.31 -0.82 -15.60
C LEU A 458 -25.26 -1.98 -14.60
N ALA A 459 -24.08 -2.30 -14.07
CA ALA A 459 -23.92 -3.38 -13.09
C ALA A 459 -24.83 -3.18 -11.87
N HIS A 460 -24.77 -1.99 -11.25
CA HIS A 460 -25.61 -1.66 -10.10
C HIS A 460 -27.11 -1.70 -10.44
N ALA A 461 -27.48 -1.29 -11.66
CA ALA A 461 -28.86 -1.39 -12.12
C ALA A 461 -29.31 -2.85 -12.25
N ILE A 462 -28.47 -3.74 -12.81
CA ILE A 462 -28.73 -5.19 -12.92
C ILE A 462 -28.88 -5.81 -11.54
N GLU A 463 -27.96 -5.55 -10.62
CA GLU A 463 -28.01 -6.08 -9.26
C GLU A 463 -29.29 -5.66 -8.54
N SER A 464 -29.64 -4.37 -8.62
CA SER A 464 -30.85 -3.81 -8.01
C SER A 464 -32.14 -4.38 -8.63
N ALA A 465 -32.23 -4.40 -9.95
CA ALA A 465 -33.42 -4.87 -10.67
C ALA A 465 -33.70 -6.37 -10.47
N THR A 466 -32.66 -7.15 -10.18
CA THR A 466 -32.74 -8.61 -9.98
C THR A 466 -32.71 -9.04 -8.51
N GLY A 467 -32.74 -8.10 -7.56
CA GLY A 467 -32.85 -8.39 -6.13
C GLY A 467 -31.57 -8.93 -5.49
N TYR A 468 -30.39 -8.53 -5.99
CA TYR A 468 -29.07 -8.76 -5.37
C TYR A 468 -28.65 -10.23 -5.16
N GLY A 469 -29.15 -11.17 -5.98
CA GLY A 469 -28.74 -12.57 -5.88
C GLY A 469 -28.73 -13.36 -7.19
N ARG A 470 -29.37 -12.84 -8.25
CA ARG A 470 -29.37 -13.51 -9.55
C ARG A 470 -28.00 -13.44 -10.23
N PHE A 471 -27.41 -12.24 -10.27
CA PHE A 471 -26.07 -11.99 -10.78
C PHE A 471 -25.15 -11.65 -9.60
N LEU A 472 -23.96 -12.24 -9.59
CA LEU A 472 -22.88 -11.78 -8.71
C LEU A 472 -22.37 -10.43 -9.22
N HIS A 473 -21.72 -9.67 -8.34
CA HIS A 473 -21.23 -8.32 -8.67
C HIS A 473 -20.37 -8.29 -9.93
N GLY A 474 -19.34 -9.16 -10.01
CA GLY A 474 -18.47 -9.22 -11.18
C GLY A 474 -19.16 -9.69 -12.46
N GLU A 475 -20.22 -10.52 -12.35
CA GLU A 475 -21.02 -10.89 -13.51
C GLU A 475 -21.78 -9.68 -14.06
N ALA A 476 -22.38 -8.87 -13.18
CA ALA A 476 -23.05 -7.64 -13.56
C ALA A 476 -22.06 -6.59 -14.12
N VAL A 477 -20.85 -6.49 -13.55
CA VAL A 477 -19.78 -5.62 -14.04
C VAL A 477 -19.31 -6.05 -15.43
N ALA A 478 -19.16 -7.34 -15.70
CA ALA A 478 -18.80 -7.84 -17.04
C ALA A 478 -19.79 -7.42 -18.12
N ILE A 479 -21.09 -7.57 -17.85
CA ILE A 479 -22.18 -7.16 -18.75
C ILE A 479 -22.19 -5.63 -18.90
N GLY A 480 -21.97 -4.91 -17.80
CA GLY A 480 -21.84 -3.46 -17.81
C GLY A 480 -20.66 -2.95 -18.64
N MET A 481 -19.51 -3.62 -18.59
CA MET A 481 -18.35 -3.30 -19.42
C MET A 481 -18.69 -3.48 -20.90
N MET A 482 -19.46 -4.51 -21.27
CA MET A 482 -19.91 -4.69 -22.65
C MET A 482 -20.82 -3.54 -23.11
N ALA A 483 -21.76 -3.09 -22.28
CA ALA A 483 -22.57 -1.91 -22.60
C ALA A 483 -21.69 -0.67 -22.80
N ALA A 484 -20.73 -0.42 -21.89
CA ALA A 484 -19.82 0.72 -21.96
C ALA A 484 -18.91 0.67 -23.20
N ALA A 485 -18.39 -0.50 -23.57
CA ALA A 485 -17.63 -0.69 -24.80
C ALA A 485 -18.48 -0.41 -26.05
N ARG A 486 -19.73 -0.90 -26.10
CA ARG A 486 -20.66 -0.64 -27.21
C ARG A 486 -21.04 0.83 -27.34
N MET A 487 -21.24 1.54 -26.22
CA MET A 487 -21.42 2.99 -26.23
C MET A 487 -20.19 3.70 -26.78
N SER A 488 -18.99 3.30 -26.35
CA SER A 488 -17.72 3.88 -26.82
C SER A 488 -17.54 3.69 -28.33
N GLU A 489 -17.84 2.49 -28.85
CA GLU A 489 -17.80 2.17 -30.27
C GLU A 489 -18.75 3.04 -31.09
N ARG A 490 -20.00 3.17 -30.64
CA ARG A 490 -21.03 3.98 -31.32
C ARG A 490 -20.70 5.47 -31.34
N LEU A 491 -19.92 5.94 -30.37
CA LEU A 491 -19.40 7.30 -30.31
C LEU A 491 -18.10 7.49 -31.11
N GLY A 492 -17.56 6.43 -31.72
CA GLY A 492 -16.29 6.46 -32.44
C GLY A 492 -15.05 6.55 -31.55
N LEU A 493 -15.19 6.29 -30.24
CA LEU A 493 -14.11 6.37 -29.26
C LEU A 493 -13.31 5.07 -29.16
N LEU A 494 -13.93 3.93 -29.49
CA LEU A 494 -13.32 2.61 -29.39
C LEU A 494 -13.50 1.82 -30.69
N ALA A 495 -12.46 1.13 -31.15
CA ALA A 495 -12.54 0.32 -32.35
C ALA A 495 -13.37 -0.95 -32.12
N SER A 496 -14.13 -1.40 -33.14
CA SER A 496 -14.90 -2.65 -33.07
C SER A 496 -14.03 -3.87 -32.70
N ALA A 497 -12.77 -3.88 -33.15
CA ALA A 497 -11.81 -4.92 -32.83
C ALA A 497 -11.46 -4.97 -31.33
N ASP A 498 -11.48 -3.83 -30.63
CA ASP A 498 -11.20 -3.75 -29.20
C ASP A 498 -12.43 -4.15 -28.37
N VAL A 499 -13.64 -3.79 -28.81
CA VAL A 499 -14.89 -4.29 -28.20
C VAL A 499 -14.95 -5.81 -28.28
N GLU A 500 -14.62 -6.33 -29.45
CA GLU A 500 -14.53 -7.76 -29.73
C GLU A 500 -13.48 -8.45 -28.83
N ARG A 501 -12.31 -7.82 -28.70
CA ARG A 501 -11.22 -8.31 -27.85
C ARG A 501 -11.66 -8.40 -26.39
N GLN A 502 -12.30 -7.36 -25.86
CA GLN A 502 -12.87 -7.38 -24.51
C GLN A 502 -13.89 -8.51 -24.34
N ARG A 503 -14.81 -8.69 -25.30
CA ARG A 503 -15.82 -9.75 -25.24
C ARG A 503 -15.18 -11.14 -25.13
N ARG A 504 -14.24 -11.45 -26.03
CA ARG A 504 -13.52 -12.73 -26.03
C ARG A 504 -12.77 -12.97 -24.72
N LEU A 505 -12.19 -11.93 -24.14
CA LEU A 505 -11.51 -12.04 -22.85
C LEU A 505 -12.50 -12.35 -21.72
N LEU A 506 -13.63 -11.65 -21.65
CA LEU A 506 -14.67 -11.94 -20.64
C LEU A 506 -15.19 -13.38 -20.77
N GLU A 507 -15.47 -13.83 -21.99
CA GLU A 507 -15.91 -15.21 -22.27
C GLU A 507 -14.83 -16.24 -21.88
N ALA A 508 -13.55 -15.96 -22.19
CA ALA A 508 -12.43 -16.83 -21.81
C ALA A 508 -12.36 -17.03 -20.29
N TYR A 509 -12.67 -15.99 -19.52
CA TYR A 509 -12.74 -16.03 -18.05
C TYR A 509 -14.10 -16.50 -17.51
N ARG A 510 -14.98 -17.02 -18.38
CA ARG A 510 -16.31 -17.58 -18.05
C ARG A 510 -17.25 -16.55 -17.43
N LEU A 511 -17.10 -15.28 -17.80
CA LEU A 511 -17.99 -14.20 -17.38
C LEU A 511 -19.11 -14.02 -18.41
N PRO A 512 -20.33 -13.69 -17.97
CA PRO A 512 -21.42 -13.35 -18.88
C PRO A 512 -21.15 -12.01 -19.57
N VAL A 513 -21.49 -11.95 -20.85
CA VAL A 513 -21.40 -10.73 -21.67
C VAL A 513 -22.78 -10.14 -21.96
N GLU A 514 -23.84 -10.86 -21.60
CA GLU A 514 -25.24 -10.51 -21.76
C GLU A 514 -26.03 -10.93 -20.50
N ALA A 515 -27.14 -10.23 -20.21
CA ALA A 515 -28.07 -10.53 -19.14
C ALA A 515 -29.41 -11.01 -19.72
N GLU A 516 -29.68 -12.31 -19.63
CA GLU A 516 -30.95 -12.88 -20.10
C GLU A 516 -32.11 -12.56 -19.16
N GLY A 517 -33.29 -12.25 -19.70
CA GLY A 517 -34.55 -12.19 -18.97
C GLY A 517 -34.56 -11.16 -17.84
N VAL A 518 -33.90 -10.02 -18.03
CA VAL A 518 -33.93 -8.89 -17.10
C VAL A 518 -34.98 -7.88 -17.54
N ASP A 519 -35.80 -7.40 -16.60
CA ASP A 519 -36.85 -6.42 -16.89
C ASP A 519 -36.24 -5.05 -17.19
N ARG A 520 -36.29 -4.65 -18.46
CA ARG A 520 -35.75 -3.37 -18.94
C ARG A 520 -36.33 -2.17 -18.20
N ALA A 521 -37.63 -2.17 -17.87
CA ALA A 521 -38.25 -1.04 -17.18
C ALA A 521 -37.70 -0.87 -15.75
N ARG A 522 -37.34 -1.97 -15.08
CA ARG A 522 -36.68 -1.93 -13.77
C ARG A 522 -35.25 -1.43 -13.87
N ILE A 523 -34.51 -1.81 -14.91
CA ILE A 523 -33.16 -1.31 -15.18
C ILE A 523 -33.18 0.21 -15.38
N ASP A 524 -34.06 0.71 -16.25
CA ASP A 524 -34.20 2.14 -16.52
C ASP A 524 -34.59 2.90 -15.24
N SER A 525 -35.48 2.33 -14.41
CA SER A 525 -35.87 2.90 -13.13
C SER A 525 -34.71 2.96 -12.13
N ALA A 526 -33.88 1.91 -12.05
CA ALA A 526 -32.72 1.86 -11.18
C ALA A 526 -31.65 2.88 -11.60
N MET A 527 -31.36 3.01 -12.90
CA MET A 527 -30.44 4.02 -13.42
C MET A 527 -30.96 5.46 -13.19
N ALA A 528 -32.28 5.67 -13.30
CA ALA A 528 -32.89 6.97 -13.06
C ALA A 528 -32.88 7.39 -11.57
N LEU A 529 -32.94 6.43 -10.64
CA LEU A 529 -32.79 6.69 -9.21
C LEU A 529 -31.37 7.21 -8.91
N ASP A 530 -30.34 6.56 -9.44
CA ASP A 530 -28.95 6.98 -9.30
C ASP A 530 -28.70 8.40 -9.84
N LYS A 531 -29.33 8.71 -10.99
CA LYS A 531 -29.35 10.07 -11.57
C LYS A 531 -29.99 11.11 -10.64
N LYS A 532 -31.10 10.77 -9.95
CA LYS A 532 -31.80 11.70 -9.06
C LYS A 532 -31.01 12.01 -7.78
N VAL A 533 -30.25 11.05 -7.27
CA VAL A 533 -29.42 11.26 -6.07
C VAL A 533 -28.27 12.25 -6.33
N SER A 534 -27.78 12.35 -7.57
CA SER A 534 -26.64 13.21 -7.93
C SER A 534 -27.01 14.60 -8.50
N GLU A 535 -28.30 14.93 -8.66
CA GLU A 535 -28.83 16.14 -9.31
C GLU A 535 -28.25 16.44 -10.72
N LYS A 536 -27.58 15.47 -11.35
CA LYS A 536 -26.80 15.63 -12.59
C LYS A 536 -27.15 14.57 -13.64
N ALA A 537 -26.66 14.74 -14.87
CA ALA A 537 -26.74 13.70 -15.89
C ALA A 537 -25.93 12.45 -15.46
N ILE A 538 -26.31 11.27 -15.97
CA ILE A 538 -25.59 10.02 -15.68
C ILE A 538 -24.18 10.15 -16.23
N ARG A 539 -23.17 9.98 -15.37
CA ARG A 539 -21.76 9.99 -15.74
C ARG A 539 -21.34 8.58 -16.13
N TRP A 540 -21.16 8.35 -17.42
CA TRP A 540 -20.67 7.09 -17.96
C TRP A 540 -19.16 7.07 -17.98
N VAL A 541 -18.57 5.97 -17.52
CA VAL A 541 -17.15 5.67 -17.75
C VAL A 541 -17.05 4.85 -19.02
N LEU A 542 -16.41 5.41 -20.03
CA LEU A 542 -16.22 4.88 -21.39
C LEU A 542 -14.73 4.73 -21.68
N LEU A 543 -14.38 4.22 -22.88
CA LEU A 543 -12.99 4.07 -23.32
C LEU A 543 -12.74 4.86 -24.63
N GLU A 544 -11.68 5.67 -24.65
CA GLU A 544 -11.12 6.31 -25.85
C GLU A 544 -9.87 5.54 -26.30
N GLY A 545 -10.10 4.28 -26.69
CA GLY A 545 -9.06 3.27 -26.83
C GLY A 545 -8.79 2.52 -25.52
N LEU A 546 -8.17 1.34 -25.64
CA LEU A 546 -7.78 0.52 -24.49
C LEU A 546 -6.76 1.27 -23.60
N GLY A 547 -6.94 1.18 -22.29
CA GLY A 547 -6.11 1.85 -21.29
C GLY A 547 -6.36 3.35 -21.16
N ARG A 548 -7.40 3.89 -21.81
CA ARG A 548 -7.73 5.33 -21.84
C ARG A 548 -9.19 5.57 -21.45
N PRO A 549 -9.51 5.50 -20.14
CA PRO A 549 -10.86 5.73 -19.66
C PRO A 549 -11.23 7.21 -19.78
N VAL A 550 -12.47 7.48 -20.19
CA VAL A 550 -13.04 8.83 -20.27
C VAL A 550 -14.39 8.87 -19.59
N ILE A 551 -14.67 9.95 -18.86
CA ILE A 551 -15.96 10.14 -18.17
C ILE A 551 -16.82 11.10 -19.00
N ARG A 552 -18.01 10.64 -19.40
CA ARG A 552 -18.94 11.40 -20.26
C ARG A 552 -20.31 11.51 -19.61
N ASP A 553 -20.87 12.70 -19.57
CA ASP A 553 -22.25 12.98 -19.11
C ASP A 553 -23.18 13.44 -20.26
N ASP A 554 -22.65 13.46 -21.47
CA ASP A 554 -23.29 13.90 -22.72
C ASP A 554 -23.58 12.73 -23.68
N VAL A 555 -23.68 11.50 -23.16
CA VAL A 555 -23.98 10.32 -23.98
C VAL A 555 -25.43 10.38 -24.48
N PRO A 556 -25.68 10.40 -25.80
CA PRO A 556 -27.05 10.51 -26.32
C PRO A 556 -27.92 9.30 -25.90
N PRO A 557 -29.19 9.50 -25.49
CA PRO A 557 -30.07 8.42 -25.05
C PRO A 557 -30.20 7.27 -26.06
N GLU A 558 -30.23 7.58 -27.36
CA GLU A 558 -30.31 6.58 -28.43
C GLU A 558 -29.07 5.67 -28.51
N VAL A 559 -27.90 6.17 -28.12
CA VAL A 559 -26.67 5.39 -28.03
C VAL A 559 -26.73 4.44 -26.84
N VAL A 560 -27.21 4.95 -25.69
CA VAL A 560 -27.44 4.13 -24.49
C VAL A 560 -28.44 3.01 -24.80
N ASP A 561 -29.60 3.36 -25.36
CA ASP A 561 -30.66 2.39 -25.67
C ASP A 561 -30.19 1.31 -26.66
N ALA A 562 -29.41 1.70 -27.68
CA ALA A 562 -28.86 0.75 -28.63
C ALA A 562 -27.87 -0.21 -27.97
N ALA A 563 -26.96 0.28 -27.12
CA ALA A 563 -26.00 -0.56 -26.40
C ALA A 563 -26.70 -1.49 -25.39
N LEU A 564 -27.69 -0.99 -24.66
CA LEU A 564 -28.43 -1.81 -23.68
C LEU A 564 -29.24 -2.92 -24.33
N ARG A 565 -29.81 -2.71 -25.52
CA ARG A 565 -30.53 -3.77 -26.25
C ARG A 565 -29.65 -4.94 -26.68
N GLU A 566 -28.36 -4.73 -26.84
CA GLU A 566 -27.43 -5.81 -27.23
C GLU A 566 -27.05 -6.69 -26.04
N VAL A 567 -27.04 -6.13 -24.83
CA VAL A 567 -26.57 -6.85 -23.63
C VAL A 567 -27.70 -7.27 -22.70
N LEU A 568 -28.93 -6.81 -22.90
CA LEU A 568 -30.11 -7.22 -22.13
C LEU A 568 -31.03 -8.00 -23.09
N VAL A 569 -30.95 -9.34 -23.04
CA VAL A 569 -31.56 -10.26 -24.02
C VAL A 569 -32.77 -11.00 -23.51
#